data_AF-A0A968MCR2-F1
#
_entry.id   AF-A0A968MCR2-F1
#
_cell.length_a   1.000
_cell.length_b   1.000
_cell.length_c   1.000
_cell.angle_alpha   90.00
_cell.angle_beta   90.00
_cell.angle_gamma   90.00
#
_symmetry.space_group_name_H-M   'P 1'
#
loop_
_entity.id
_entity.type
_entity.pdbx_description
1 polymer ?
#
loop_
_entity_poly.entity_id
_entity_poly.type
_entity_poly.pdbx_seq_one_letter_code
_entity_poly.pdbx_strand_id
1 'polypeptide(L)'
;MFFKETQYVKEAIPDFSWELLPDTLTILKQKCFAAKTHFRGRDYVAFYAPSIPLSDGAWKFGGLPGLILKVSSQDEDKVNWVATRLELNYKGDIPIPNIAEHTYLTWDDFVKVYMEGFEKFSKRSRSSHTETMDFIKFEIKIPSEEIIHPTLHTGNGAEY
;
A
#
# COMPACT_ATOMS: atom_id res chain seq x y z
N MET A 1 -8.04 -8.04 -15.05
CA MET A 1 -6.80 -8.32 -14.27
C MET A 1 -5.63 -8.38 -15.25
N PHE A 2 -4.60 -7.54 -15.07
CA PHE A 2 -3.51 -7.35 -16.05
C PHE A 2 -2.46 -8.46 -16.04
N PHE A 3 -2.32 -9.17 -14.92
CA PHE A 3 -1.42 -10.30 -14.76
C PHE A 3 -2.22 -11.61 -14.71
N LYS A 4 -1.69 -12.66 -15.34
CA LYS A 4 -2.25 -14.02 -15.28
C LYS A 4 -1.80 -14.80 -14.04
N GLU A 5 -0.70 -14.38 -13.43
CA GLU A 5 -0.04 -15.05 -12.30
C GLU A 5 0.44 -14.02 -11.26
N THR A 6 0.48 -14.43 -9.99
CA THR A 6 1.00 -13.63 -8.88
C THR A 6 2.47 -13.28 -9.13
N GLN A 7 2.80 -12.00 -9.06
CA GLN A 7 4.17 -11.50 -9.17
C GLN A 7 4.73 -11.20 -7.78
N TYR A 8 5.94 -11.64 -7.51
CA TYR A 8 6.67 -11.33 -6.27
C TYR A 8 7.71 -10.26 -6.58
N VAL A 9 7.66 -9.14 -5.88
CA VAL A 9 8.58 -8.01 -6.12
C VAL A 9 9.39 -7.78 -4.86
N LYS A 10 10.71 -7.70 -5.02
CA LYS A 10 11.59 -7.35 -3.91
C LYS A 10 11.71 -5.82 -3.84
N GLU A 11 11.35 -5.26 -2.68
CA GLU A 11 11.44 -3.82 -2.42
C GLU A 11 12.12 -3.60 -1.07
N ALA A 12 12.84 -2.47 -0.93
CA ALA A 12 13.33 -2.01 0.36
C ALA A 12 12.14 -1.57 1.24
N ILE A 13 12.28 -1.73 2.56
CA ILE A 13 11.32 -1.16 3.51
C ILE A 13 11.45 0.37 3.42
N PRO A 14 10.37 1.10 3.13
CA PRO A 14 10.43 2.54 3.00
C PRO A 14 10.62 3.22 4.37
N ASP A 15 11.44 4.26 4.40
CA ASP A 15 11.58 5.14 5.56
C ASP A 15 10.46 6.17 5.55
N PHE A 16 9.54 6.07 6.53
CA PHE A 16 8.41 6.99 6.65
C PHE A 16 8.79 8.23 7.46
N SER A 17 8.48 9.40 6.90
CA SER A 17 8.59 10.68 7.61
C SER A 17 7.30 10.95 8.38
N TRP A 18 7.21 10.42 9.59
CA TRP A 18 6.05 10.58 10.45
C TRP A 18 6.00 11.96 11.12
N GLU A 19 4.85 12.64 11.01
CA GLU A 19 4.52 13.81 11.81
C GLU A 19 3.62 13.39 12.97
N LEU A 20 4.10 13.59 14.20
CA LEU A 20 3.35 13.23 15.40
C LEU A 20 2.17 14.19 15.59
N LEU A 21 1.02 13.63 15.91
CA LEU A 21 -0.21 14.36 16.17
C LEU A 21 -0.55 14.32 17.67
N PRO A 22 -1.25 15.34 18.20
CA PRO A 22 -1.65 15.38 19.61
C PRO A 22 -2.77 14.38 19.95
N ASP A 23 -3.39 13.77 18.93
CA ASP A 23 -4.50 12.86 19.12
C ASP A 23 -4.07 11.55 19.78
N THR A 24 -4.94 11.03 20.64
CA THR A 24 -4.73 9.76 21.33
C THR A 24 -5.96 8.88 21.21
N LEU A 25 -5.74 7.58 21.17
CA LEU A 25 -6.80 6.58 21.09
C LEU A 25 -6.40 5.36 21.91
N THR A 26 -7.37 4.70 22.53
CA THR A 26 -7.13 3.44 23.23
C THR A 26 -7.55 2.28 22.33
N ILE A 27 -6.59 1.45 21.90
CA ILE A 27 -6.81 0.27 21.06
C ILE A 27 -6.30 -0.94 21.81
N LEU A 28 -7.12 -2.00 21.93
CA LEU A 28 -6.76 -3.24 22.65
C LEU A 28 -6.18 -3.00 24.06
N LYS A 29 -6.75 -2.02 24.79
CA LYS A 29 -6.31 -1.57 26.13
C LYS A 29 -4.92 -0.90 26.17
N GLN A 30 -4.34 -0.60 25.02
CA GLN A 30 -3.08 0.15 24.90
C GLN A 30 -3.37 1.61 24.55
N LYS A 31 -2.66 2.53 25.21
CA LYS A 31 -2.70 3.95 24.88
C LYS A 31 -1.88 4.18 23.60
N CYS A 32 -2.55 4.63 22.55
CA CYS A 32 -1.94 4.92 21.27
C CYS A 32 -1.90 6.42 21.00
N PHE A 33 -0.91 6.84 20.24
CA PHE A 33 -0.72 8.21 19.77
C PHE A 33 -0.86 8.23 18.26
N ALA A 34 -1.44 9.29 17.72
CA ALA A 34 -1.57 9.46 16.29
C ALA A 34 -0.28 9.99 15.67
N ALA A 35 0.00 9.54 14.46
CA ALA A 35 1.01 10.10 13.58
C ALA A 35 0.47 10.08 12.15
N LYS A 36 0.82 11.09 11.35
CA LYS A 36 0.48 11.14 9.92
C LYS A 36 1.73 11.01 9.06
N THR A 37 1.55 10.43 7.88
CA THR A 37 2.60 10.38 6.86
C THR A 37 1.96 10.49 5.47
N HIS A 38 2.68 11.06 4.53
CA HIS A 38 2.34 10.99 3.13
C HIS A 38 3.11 9.85 2.47
N PHE A 39 2.43 8.92 1.82
CA PHE A 39 3.08 7.78 1.17
C PHE A 39 2.34 7.37 -0.11
N ARG A 40 3.09 7.27 -1.23
CA ARG A 40 2.59 6.81 -2.54
C ARG A 40 1.31 7.55 -3.00
N GLY A 41 1.27 8.86 -2.78
CA GLY A 41 0.16 9.72 -3.20
C GLY A 41 -1.07 9.67 -2.30
N ARG A 42 -0.98 9.09 -1.09
CA ARG A 42 -2.05 9.11 -0.08
C ARG A 42 -1.53 9.58 1.27
N ASP A 43 -2.40 10.27 2.00
CA ASP A 43 -2.18 10.62 3.39
C ASP A 43 -2.73 9.51 4.29
N TYR A 44 -1.88 9.05 5.20
CA TYR A 44 -2.19 8.01 6.16
C TYR A 44 -2.11 8.56 7.57
N VAL A 45 -3.04 8.14 8.42
CA VAL A 45 -2.99 8.34 9.86
C VAL A 45 -2.81 6.99 10.53
N ALA A 46 -1.74 6.86 11.30
CA ALA A 46 -1.40 5.68 12.07
C ALA A 46 -1.55 5.96 13.57
N PHE A 47 -2.06 4.98 14.31
CA PHE A 47 -2.07 4.99 15.77
C PHE A 47 -1.07 3.95 16.27
N TYR A 48 -0.04 4.41 16.97
CA TYR A 48 1.03 3.56 17.51
C TYR A 48 1.02 3.53 19.03
N ALA A 49 1.38 2.39 19.61
CA ALA A 49 1.40 2.14 21.04
C ALA A 49 2.84 2.10 21.58
N PRO A 50 3.34 3.16 22.25
CA PRO A 50 4.70 3.20 22.80
C PRO A 50 4.94 2.21 23.93
N SER A 51 3.87 1.68 24.54
CA SER A 51 3.96 0.62 25.56
C SER A 51 4.53 -0.68 25.01
N ILE A 52 4.50 -0.87 23.69
CA ILE A 52 5.08 -2.00 22.98
C ILE A 52 6.22 -1.43 22.14
N PRO A 53 7.48 -1.48 22.61
CA PRO A 53 8.63 -0.86 21.95
C PRO A 53 9.10 -1.64 20.72
N LEU A 54 8.17 -1.93 19.81
CA LEU A 54 8.40 -2.62 18.55
C LEU A 54 8.00 -1.64 17.44
N SER A 55 8.98 -1.18 16.67
CA SER A 55 8.75 -0.28 15.53
C SER A 55 8.29 -1.09 14.31
N ASP A 56 7.06 -1.57 14.36
CA ASP A 56 6.46 -2.39 13.31
C ASP A 56 4.96 -2.06 13.16
N GLY A 57 4.32 -2.59 12.12
CA GLY A 57 2.94 -2.29 11.79
C GLY A 57 2.37 -3.11 10.65
N ALA A 58 1.15 -2.77 10.24
CA ALA A 58 0.52 -3.43 9.11
C ALA A 58 1.28 -3.13 7.81
N TRP A 59 1.38 -4.15 6.95
CA TRP A 59 1.96 -4.04 5.61
C TRP A 59 3.41 -3.55 5.60
N LYS A 60 3.64 -2.29 5.21
CA LYS A 60 4.97 -1.67 5.14
C LYS A 60 5.18 -0.63 6.23
N PHE A 61 4.13 -0.25 6.96
CA PHE A 61 4.19 0.85 7.91
C PHE A 61 5.03 0.46 9.13
N GLY A 62 6.08 1.22 9.37
CA GLY A 62 6.97 1.08 10.51
C GLY A 62 7.72 2.40 10.75
N GLY A 63 8.68 2.39 11.67
CA GLY A 63 9.53 3.55 11.98
C GLY A 63 9.02 4.45 13.11
N LEU A 64 7.87 4.13 13.72
CA LEU A 64 7.37 4.81 14.91
C LEU A 64 7.94 4.17 16.19
N PRO A 65 8.11 4.92 17.30
CA PRO A 65 8.61 4.41 18.57
C PRO A 65 7.53 3.62 19.33
N GLY A 66 6.91 2.65 18.66
CA GLY A 66 5.89 1.76 19.19
C GLY A 66 5.15 1.00 18.10
N LEU A 67 4.43 -0.05 18.49
CA LEU A 67 3.71 -0.91 17.55
C LEU A 67 2.50 -0.17 16.97
N ILE A 68 2.40 -0.12 15.65
CA ILE A 68 1.25 0.46 14.96
C ILE A 68 0.07 -0.49 15.06
N LEU A 69 -0.98 -0.07 15.76
CA LEU A 69 -2.20 -0.86 15.97
C LEU A 69 -3.34 -0.48 15.03
N LYS A 70 -3.26 0.69 14.39
CA LYS A 70 -4.23 1.10 13.37
C LYS A 70 -3.56 1.98 12.34
N VAL A 71 -3.92 1.81 11.06
CA VAL A 71 -3.58 2.70 9.97
C VAL A 71 -4.82 2.90 9.12
N SER A 72 -5.17 4.15 8.84
CA SER A 72 -6.27 4.52 7.95
C SER A 72 -5.82 5.56 6.95
N SER A 73 -6.20 5.39 5.69
CA SER A 73 -6.03 6.42 4.68
C SER A 73 -7.10 7.51 4.83
N GLN A 74 -6.75 8.75 4.53
CA GLN A 74 -7.68 9.88 4.62
C GLN A 74 -8.64 9.95 3.40
N ASP A 75 -8.39 9.19 2.34
CA ASP A 75 -9.21 9.14 1.13
C ASP A 75 -10.39 8.15 1.25
N GLU A 76 -11.44 8.58 1.95
CA GLU A 76 -12.70 7.82 2.12
C GLU A 76 -12.55 6.48 2.88
N ASP A 77 -11.54 6.35 3.77
CA ASP A 77 -11.27 5.13 4.56
C ASP A 77 -11.08 3.86 3.73
N LYS A 78 -10.73 3.97 2.44
CA LYS A 78 -10.57 2.83 1.53
C LYS A 78 -9.53 1.85 2.01
N VAL A 79 -8.52 2.35 2.72
CA VAL A 79 -7.48 1.53 3.33
C VAL A 79 -7.57 1.71 4.83
N ASN A 80 -8.06 0.69 5.53
CA ASN A 80 -8.16 0.69 6.98
C ASN A 80 -7.71 -0.65 7.54
N TRP A 81 -6.60 -0.64 8.27
CA TRP A 81 -6.11 -1.77 9.03
C TRP A 81 -6.20 -1.47 10.51
N VAL A 82 -6.82 -2.38 11.26
CA VAL A 82 -6.95 -2.29 12.71
C VAL A 82 -6.56 -3.63 13.32
N ALA A 83 -5.68 -3.59 14.31
CA ALA A 83 -5.32 -4.75 15.10
C ALA A 83 -6.56 -5.24 15.86
N THR A 84 -6.94 -6.49 15.63
CA THR A 84 -8.10 -7.14 16.26
C THR A 84 -7.72 -7.95 17.49
N ARG A 85 -6.48 -8.45 17.53
CA ARG A 85 -5.93 -9.25 18.64
C ARG A 85 -4.47 -8.89 18.84
N LEU A 86 -4.07 -8.82 20.11
CA LEU A 86 -2.70 -8.59 20.52
C LEU A 86 -2.31 -9.65 21.55
N GLU A 87 -1.34 -10.49 21.19
CA GLU A 87 -0.80 -11.51 22.09
C GLU A 87 0.68 -11.23 22.32
N LEU A 88 1.00 -10.80 23.55
CA LEU A 88 2.37 -10.57 23.94
C LEU A 88 3.00 -11.89 24.40
N ASN A 89 4.24 -12.15 23.99
CA ASN A 89 4.99 -13.36 24.33
C ASN A 89 4.39 -14.67 23.79
N TYR A 90 3.85 -14.64 22.57
CA TYR A 90 3.44 -15.86 21.88
C TYR A 90 4.63 -16.80 21.68
N LYS A 91 4.50 -18.07 22.10
CA LYS A 91 5.56 -19.09 22.04
C LYS A 91 5.26 -20.23 21.06
N GLY A 92 4.15 -20.14 20.32
CA GLY A 92 3.82 -21.13 19.30
C GLY A 92 4.63 -20.90 18.02
N ASP A 93 4.61 -21.90 17.13
CA ASP A 93 5.19 -21.75 15.81
C ASP A 93 4.34 -20.78 14.98
N ILE A 94 4.99 -19.74 14.47
CA ILE A 94 4.39 -18.85 13.48
C ILE A 94 4.60 -19.53 12.13
N PRO A 95 3.54 -19.90 11.38
CA PRO A 95 3.71 -20.48 10.07
C PRO A 95 4.30 -19.43 9.13
N ILE A 96 5.59 -19.56 8.83
CA ILE A 96 6.28 -18.71 7.86
C ILE A 96 5.99 -19.31 6.47
N PRO A 97 5.26 -18.61 5.58
CA PRO A 97 5.07 -19.10 4.23
C PRO A 97 6.43 -19.28 3.55
N ASN A 98 6.61 -20.34 2.75
CA ASN A 98 7.84 -20.56 2.00
C ASN A 98 7.94 -19.56 0.85
N ILE A 99 8.47 -18.37 1.14
CA ILE A 99 8.63 -17.30 0.15
C ILE A 99 9.95 -17.46 -0.64
N ALA A 100 10.84 -18.37 -0.24
CA ALA A 100 12.17 -18.49 -0.84
C ALA A 100 12.17 -19.10 -2.25
N GLU A 101 11.14 -19.90 -2.58
CA GLU A 101 11.02 -20.60 -3.87
C GLU A 101 10.41 -19.74 -4.99
N HIS A 102 10.12 -18.47 -4.73
CA HIS A 102 9.54 -17.57 -5.73
C HIS A 102 10.62 -16.82 -6.51
N THR A 103 10.33 -16.61 -7.80
CA THR A 103 11.16 -15.71 -8.62
C THR A 103 10.74 -14.28 -8.29
N TYR A 104 11.66 -13.53 -7.68
CA TYR A 104 11.45 -12.13 -7.36
C TYR A 104 11.87 -11.26 -8.53
N LEU A 105 10.97 -10.38 -8.97
CA LEU A 105 11.29 -9.31 -9.88
C LEU A 105 11.89 -8.13 -9.11
N THR A 106 12.78 -7.40 -9.79
CA THR A 106 13.10 -6.05 -9.34
C THR A 106 11.90 -5.13 -9.56
N TRP A 107 11.88 -4.00 -8.87
CA TRP A 107 10.85 -3.00 -9.09
C TRP A 107 10.82 -2.55 -10.55
N ASP A 108 11.97 -2.25 -11.16
CA ASP A 108 12.07 -1.77 -12.53
C ASP A 108 11.55 -2.79 -13.56
N ASP A 109 11.84 -4.08 -13.35
CA ASP A 109 11.31 -5.15 -14.20
C ASP A 109 9.78 -5.25 -14.06
N PHE A 110 9.26 -5.12 -12.84
CA PHE A 110 7.82 -5.10 -12.60
C PHE A 110 7.13 -3.92 -13.30
N VAL A 111 7.72 -2.72 -13.23
CA VAL A 111 7.23 -1.52 -13.93
C VAL A 111 7.12 -1.78 -15.42
N LYS A 112 8.15 -2.36 -16.04
CA LYS A 112 8.16 -2.65 -17.47
C LYS A 112 7.04 -3.61 -17.87
N VAL A 113 6.91 -4.73 -17.15
CA VAL A 113 5.85 -5.73 -17.42
C VAL A 113 4.46 -5.13 -17.23
N TYR A 114 4.27 -4.31 -16.19
CA TYR A 114 3.02 -3.61 -15.93
C TYR A 114 2.65 -2.67 -17.09
N MET A 115 3.58 -1.82 -17.53
CA MET A 115 3.35 -0.85 -18.60
C MET A 115 3.05 -1.55 -19.94
N GLU A 116 3.78 -2.61 -20.28
CA GLU A 116 3.49 -3.42 -21.47
C GLU A 116 2.10 -4.07 -21.40
N GLY A 117 1.70 -4.56 -20.23
CA GLY A 117 0.36 -5.11 -19.98
C GLY A 117 -0.74 -4.07 -20.13
N PHE A 118 -0.51 -2.87 -19.59
CA PHE A 118 -1.42 -1.73 -19.69
C PHE A 118 -1.57 -1.24 -21.14
N GLU A 119 -0.47 -1.13 -21.90
CA GLU A 119 -0.53 -0.78 -23.33
C GLU A 119 -1.30 -1.81 -24.15
N LYS A 120 -1.07 -3.11 -23.91
CA LYS A 120 -1.79 -4.19 -24.59
C LYS A 120 -3.29 -4.13 -24.28
N PHE A 121 -3.65 -3.85 -23.03
CA PHE A 121 -5.03 -3.63 -22.62
C PHE A 121 -5.64 -2.40 -23.31
N SER A 122 -4.93 -1.26 -23.31
CA SER A 122 -5.35 -0.02 -23.98
C SER A 122 -5.60 -0.23 -25.47
N LYS A 123 -4.66 -0.90 -26.17
CA LYS A 123 -4.79 -1.25 -27.60
C LYS A 123 -6.01 -2.15 -27.85
N ARG A 124 -6.24 -3.17 -27.03
CA ARG A 124 -7.41 -4.05 -27.12
C ARG A 124 -8.73 -3.31 -26.89
N SER A 125 -8.76 -2.41 -25.91
CA SER A 125 -9.94 -1.59 -25.63
C SER A 125 -10.28 -0.69 -26.82
N ARG A 126 -9.27 -0.06 -27.43
CA ARG A 126 -9.46 0.76 -28.65
C ARG A 126 -9.91 -0.05 -29.86
N SER A 127 -9.41 -1.27 -30.05
CA SER A 127 -9.81 -2.11 -31.19
C SER A 127 -11.16 -2.83 -30.99
N SER A 128 -11.77 -2.74 -29.81
CA SER A 128 -13.10 -3.29 -29.52
C SER A 128 -14.23 -2.27 -29.73
N HIS A 129 -13.91 -1.01 -30.06
CA HIS A 129 -14.88 0.06 -30.31
C HIS A 129 -14.76 0.54 -31.75
N THR A 130 -15.71 0.10 -32.58
CA THR A 130 -15.94 0.67 -33.91
C THR A 130 -16.67 2.00 -33.75
N GLU A 131 -16.05 3.07 -34.24
CA GLU A 131 -16.63 4.38 -34.61
C GLU A 131 -17.82 4.90 -33.78
N THR A 132 -17.57 5.81 -32.84
CA THR A 132 -18.19 7.15 -32.79
C THR A 132 -17.67 7.98 -31.62
N MET A 133 -17.36 9.25 -31.93
CA MET A 133 -17.10 10.40 -31.05
C MET A 133 -15.67 10.61 -30.52
N ASP A 134 -14.95 11.47 -31.24
CA ASP A 134 -13.70 12.20 -30.89
C ASP A 134 -13.76 13.06 -29.59
N PHE A 135 -14.72 12.86 -28.69
CA PHE A 135 -14.92 13.69 -27.50
C PHE A 135 -14.95 12.94 -26.18
N ILE A 136 -14.77 11.61 -26.16
CA ILE A 136 -14.72 10.86 -24.89
C ILE A 136 -13.27 10.77 -24.41
N LYS A 137 -12.85 11.72 -23.57
CA LYS A 137 -11.72 11.49 -22.66
C LYS A 137 -12.09 10.29 -21.78
N PHE A 138 -11.44 9.15 -21.99
CA PHE A 138 -11.48 8.06 -21.04
C PHE A 138 -10.70 8.48 -19.80
N GLU A 139 -11.37 9.12 -18.84
CA GLU A 139 -10.93 9.07 -17.45
C GLU A 139 -11.11 7.63 -17.00
N ILE A 140 -10.03 6.85 -17.10
CA ILE A 140 -9.94 5.61 -16.35
C ILE A 140 -9.88 6.05 -14.89
N LYS A 141 -11.05 6.08 -14.22
CA LYS A 141 -11.10 6.14 -12.76
C LYS A 141 -10.46 4.85 -12.27
N ILE A 142 -9.17 4.91 -12.00
CA ILE A 142 -8.45 3.87 -11.29
C ILE A 142 -9.05 3.88 -9.88
N PRO A 143 -9.88 2.88 -9.49
CA PRO A 143 -10.39 2.84 -8.13
C PRO A 143 -9.18 2.78 -7.20
N SER A 144 -9.14 3.66 -6.21
CA SER A 144 -7.97 3.95 -5.38
C SER A 144 -7.59 2.84 -4.38
N GLU A 145 -8.02 1.61 -4.66
CA GLU A 145 -7.53 0.39 -4.02
C GLU A 145 -6.10 0.17 -4.47
N GLU A 146 -5.17 0.61 -3.62
CA GLU A 146 -3.71 0.50 -3.76
C GLU A 146 -3.22 0.68 -5.20
N ILE A 147 -3.07 1.94 -5.58
CA ILE A 147 -2.38 2.29 -6.82
C ILE A 147 -0.91 1.81 -6.74
N ILE A 148 -0.63 0.59 -7.19
CA ILE A 148 0.71 0.16 -7.60
C ILE A 148 0.93 0.73 -9.01
N HIS A 149 0.88 2.06 -9.13
CA HIS A 149 1.24 2.73 -10.36
C HIS A 149 2.70 3.14 -10.25
N PRO A 150 3.58 2.59 -11.10
CA PRO A 150 5.02 2.84 -11.07
C PRO A 150 5.42 4.30 -10.87
N THR A 151 4.73 5.23 -11.51
CA THR A 151 5.07 6.66 -11.45
C THR A 151 4.67 7.32 -10.12
N LEU A 152 3.66 6.79 -9.41
CA LEU A 152 3.28 7.27 -8.08
C LEU A 152 4.24 6.79 -6.99
N HIS A 153 5.00 5.72 -7.24
CA HIS A 153 6.06 5.28 -6.33
C HIS A 153 7.27 6.22 -6.31
N THR A 154 7.54 6.89 -7.42
CA THR A 154 8.63 7.88 -7.51
C THR A 154 8.27 9.25 -6.91
N GLY A 155 7.07 9.42 -6.35
CA GLY A 155 6.63 10.67 -5.72
C GLY A 155 6.24 11.79 -6.69
N ASN A 156 6.34 11.57 -8.01
CA ASN A 156 6.12 12.61 -9.02
C ASN A 156 4.66 12.77 -9.48
N GLY A 157 3.71 12.07 -8.87
CA GLY A 157 2.34 12.05 -9.40
C GLY A 157 2.27 11.37 -10.77
N ALA A 158 1.06 11.15 -11.27
CA ALA A 158 0.84 10.71 -12.63
C ALA A 158 -0.01 11.78 -13.32
N GLU A 159 0.56 12.52 -14.24
CA GLU A 159 -0.20 13.34 -15.19
C GLU A 159 -0.58 12.47 -16.38
N TYR A 160 -1.89 12.34 -16.65
CA TYR A 160 -2.45 11.74 -17.86
C TYR A 160 -3.50 12.68 -18.45
#